data_AF-A0A9P9FP74-F1
#
_entry.id   AF-A0A9P9FP74-F1
#
_cell.length_a   1.000
_cell.length_b   1.000
_cell.length_c   1.000
_cell.angle_alpha   90.00
_cell.angle_beta   90.00
_cell.angle_gamma   90.00
#
_symmetry.space_group_name_H-M   'P 1'
#
loop_
_entity.id
_entity.type
_entity.pdbx_description
1 polymer ?
#
loop_
_entity_poly.entity_id
_entity_poly.type
_entity_poly.pdbx_seq_one_letter_code
_entity_poly.pdbx_strand_id
1 'polypeptide(L)'
;MSFEGLQERLVALQETTTQLKDLIDRLAHLKFEPGSVPLTTDEENSVSGELGAEITNALRDGEEDQELLQEEVEYFRGAEHDRERLREGVEKVGKELASCRLSFRKARLSAKNSLVQAQRLERELLVRSYSLSASGTSSPLPGDEKPPAISRTVRQHHNQQYQHQSGLTEDDQQMVGTSSNVTSALRRTHDLIAAELERSEYAHQTLTESSAALKQLNESYTDLDGMLASSKDLLGTLVRSQKSDTWYLQTAMYMLMVTGAWLVFRRILYGPLWWLVWLPVRILFGTGVKVGGAVMQGQPVAGESGKVDVGQENQEITVDGLPGKDLPTAKVILEERPRDEL
;
A
#
# COMPACT_ATOMS: atom_id res chain seq x y z
N MET A 1 -31.64 17.39 8.53
CA MET A 1 -31.35 16.36 9.55
C MET A 1 -31.25 17.01 10.92
N SER A 2 -31.58 16.28 11.99
CA SER A 2 -31.21 16.66 13.36
C SER A 2 -29.75 16.28 13.63
N PHE A 3 -29.12 16.96 14.60
CA PHE A 3 -27.77 16.61 15.06
C PHE A 3 -27.66 15.14 15.50
N GLU A 4 -28.65 14.67 16.28
CA GLU A 4 -28.71 13.32 16.83
C GLU A 4 -28.69 12.24 15.73
N GLY A 5 -29.45 12.43 14.64
CA GLY A 5 -29.49 11.46 13.54
C GLY A 5 -28.18 11.38 12.72
N LEU A 6 -27.44 12.50 12.62
CA LEU A 6 -26.10 12.50 12.03
C LEU A 6 -25.09 11.82 12.96
N GLN A 7 -25.22 12.03 14.27
CA GLN A 7 -24.37 11.39 15.26
C GLN A 7 -24.62 9.87 15.35
N GLU A 8 -25.88 9.43 15.25
CA GLU A 8 -26.25 8.01 15.18
C GLU A 8 -25.65 7.33 13.95
N ARG A 9 -25.73 7.96 12.77
CA ARG A 9 -25.09 7.47 11.54
C ARG A 9 -23.56 7.44 11.64
N LEU A 10 -22.93 8.43 12.26
CA LEU A 10 -21.48 8.43 12.50
C LEU A 10 -21.07 7.26 13.41
N VAL A 11 -21.83 6.99 14.47
CA VAL A 11 -21.60 5.83 15.36
C VAL A 11 -21.79 4.51 14.62
N ALA A 12 -22.83 4.38 13.78
CA ALA A 12 -23.03 3.21 12.94
C ALA A 12 -21.87 2.98 11.96
N LEU A 13 -21.38 4.04 11.30
CA LEU A 13 -20.22 3.96 10.41
C LEU A 13 -18.92 3.63 11.17
N GLN A 14 -18.77 4.11 12.41
CA GLN A 14 -17.66 3.72 13.27
C GLN A 14 -17.75 2.23 13.64
N GLU A 15 -18.95 1.70 13.90
CA GLU A 15 -19.19 0.28 14.18
C GLU A 15 -18.86 -0.60 12.96
N THR A 16 -19.35 -0.27 11.77
CA THR A 16 -18.99 -1.01 10.54
C THR A 16 -17.48 -0.94 10.27
N THR A 17 -16.82 0.19 10.54
CA THR A 17 -15.36 0.33 10.47
C THR A 17 -14.63 -0.55 11.50
N THR A 18 -15.23 -0.89 12.64
CA THR A 18 -14.66 -1.89 13.58
C THR A 18 -14.86 -3.32 13.09
N GLN A 19 -16.07 -3.68 12.63
CA GLN A 19 -16.35 -5.00 12.04
C GLN A 19 -15.45 -5.29 10.83
N LEU A 20 -15.18 -4.26 10.01
CA LEU A 20 -14.27 -4.34 8.87
C LEU A 20 -12.82 -4.67 9.28
N LYS A 21 -12.33 -4.14 10.41
CA LYS A 21 -10.99 -4.47 10.93
C LYS A 21 -10.91 -5.93 11.35
N ASP A 22 -11.94 -6.44 12.04
CA ASP A 22 -12.01 -7.84 12.46
C ASP A 22 -12.04 -8.79 11.24
N LEU A 23 -12.76 -8.44 10.17
CA LEU A 23 -12.75 -9.21 8.91
C LEU A 23 -11.37 -9.18 8.23
N ILE A 24 -10.69 -8.03 8.21
CA ILE A 24 -9.33 -7.90 7.66
C ILE A 24 -8.33 -8.72 8.46
N ASP A 25 -8.40 -8.70 9.79
CA ASP A 25 -7.52 -9.49 10.66
C ASP A 25 -7.82 -10.99 10.53
N ARG A 26 -9.09 -11.38 10.36
CA ARG A 26 -9.48 -12.76 10.05
C ARG A 26 -8.90 -13.23 8.71
N LEU A 27 -8.92 -12.38 7.67
CA LEU A 27 -8.29 -12.67 6.38
C LEU A 27 -6.76 -12.76 6.50
N ALA A 28 -6.13 -11.89 7.30
CA ALA A 28 -4.67 -11.85 7.47
C ALA A 28 -4.10 -13.12 8.13
N HIS A 29 -4.86 -13.68 9.08
CA HIS A 29 -4.50 -14.89 9.83
C HIS A 29 -5.05 -16.19 9.23
N LEU A 30 -5.77 -16.12 8.11
CA LEU A 30 -6.34 -17.29 7.44
C LEU A 30 -5.21 -18.17 6.90
N LYS A 31 -5.11 -19.39 7.42
CA LYS A 31 -4.16 -20.41 6.99
C LYS A 31 -4.90 -21.54 6.29
N PHE A 32 -4.35 -21.99 5.17
CA PHE A 32 -4.84 -23.15 4.45
C PHE A 32 -4.06 -24.39 4.90
N GLU A 33 -4.79 -25.45 5.24
CA GLU A 33 -4.19 -26.73 5.58
C GLU A 33 -3.90 -27.55 4.31
N PRO A 34 -2.76 -28.27 4.21
CA PRO A 34 -2.46 -29.08 3.03
C PRO A 34 -3.54 -30.14 2.79
N GLY A 35 -4.17 -30.09 1.62
CA GLY A 35 -5.25 -30.98 1.20
C GLY A 35 -6.66 -30.42 1.36
N SER A 36 -6.84 -29.22 1.95
CA SER A 36 -8.16 -28.58 2.04
C SER A 36 -8.50 -27.69 0.84
N VAL A 37 -7.54 -27.41 -0.05
CA VAL A 37 -7.70 -26.50 -1.20
C VAL A 37 -7.37 -27.26 -2.49
N PRO A 38 -8.34 -27.57 -3.36
CA PRO A 38 -8.05 -28.21 -4.63
C PRO A 38 -7.04 -27.39 -5.46
N LEU A 39 -6.07 -28.06 -6.09
CA LEU A 39 -5.08 -27.43 -6.99
C LEU A 39 -5.70 -26.68 -8.18
N THR A 40 -7.00 -26.80 -8.39
CA THR A 40 -7.81 -26.13 -9.44
C THR A 40 -8.76 -25.06 -8.89
N THR A 41 -8.76 -24.76 -7.59
CA THR A 41 -9.56 -23.65 -7.06
C THR A 41 -8.88 -22.33 -7.34
N ASP A 42 -9.52 -21.51 -8.17
CA ASP A 42 -9.17 -20.11 -8.36
C ASP A 42 -9.32 -19.34 -7.04
N GLU A 43 -8.52 -18.27 -6.89
CA GLU A 43 -8.51 -17.40 -5.72
C GLU A 43 -9.89 -16.84 -5.34
N GLU A 44 -10.77 -16.66 -6.34
CA GLU A 44 -12.14 -16.15 -6.18
C GLU A 44 -13.11 -17.18 -5.60
N ASN A 45 -12.86 -18.48 -5.83
CA ASN A 45 -13.66 -19.60 -5.33
C ASN A 45 -13.14 -20.15 -3.98
N SER A 46 -12.14 -19.49 -3.39
CA SER A 46 -11.59 -19.81 -2.07
C SER A 46 -12.28 -18.97 -0.99
N VAL A 47 -12.26 -19.46 0.25
CA VAL A 47 -12.74 -18.71 1.45
C VAL A 47 -12.04 -17.34 1.59
N SER A 48 -10.79 -17.22 1.11
CA SER A 48 -10.07 -15.93 1.04
C SER A 48 -10.61 -14.98 -0.04
N GLY A 49 -11.18 -15.53 -1.11
CA GLY A 49 -11.87 -14.79 -2.18
C GLY A 49 -13.21 -14.25 -1.69
N GLU A 50 -14.01 -15.11 -1.03
CA GLU A 50 -15.29 -14.74 -0.42
C GLU A 50 -15.14 -13.62 0.63
N LEU A 51 -14.27 -13.81 1.64
CA LEU A 51 -13.95 -12.77 2.61
C LEU A 51 -13.36 -11.52 1.92
N GLY A 52 -12.56 -11.71 0.87
CA GLY A 52 -11.99 -10.62 0.10
C GLY A 52 -13.05 -9.76 -0.58
N ALA A 53 -14.09 -10.39 -1.15
CA ALA A 53 -15.22 -9.74 -1.81
C ALA A 53 -16.11 -9.01 -0.79
N GLU A 54 -16.43 -9.66 0.34
CA GLU A 54 -17.17 -9.08 1.45
C GLU A 54 -16.48 -7.81 1.99
N ILE A 55 -15.17 -7.90 2.26
CA ILE A 55 -14.35 -6.75 2.70
C ILE A 55 -14.32 -5.63 1.65
N THR A 56 -14.25 -5.95 0.34
CA THR A 56 -14.27 -4.89 -0.69
C THR A 56 -15.62 -4.19 -0.81
N ASN A 57 -16.73 -4.91 -0.62
CA ASN A 57 -18.06 -4.31 -0.63
C ASN A 57 -18.23 -3.42 0.61
N ALA A 58 -17.94 -3.94 1.81
CA ALA A 58 -18.02 -3.17 3.05
C ALA A 58 -17.09 -1.95 3.06
N LEU A 59 -15.90 -2.02 2.42
CA LEU A 59 -15.02 -0.86 2.22
C LEU A 59 -15.59 0.20 1.29
N ARG A 60 -16.33 -0.21 0.24
CA ARG A 60 -16.94 0.72 -0.69
C ARG A 60 -18.17 1.37 -0.05
N ASP A 61 -19.06 0.55 0.48
CA ASP A 61 -20.32 1.00 1.07
C ASP A 61 -20.06 1.94 2.26
N GLY A 62 -19.05 1.64 3.10
CA GLY A 62 -18.61 2.54 4.18
C GLY A 62 -17.92 3.83 3.72
N GLU A 63 -17.37 3.89 2.50
CA GLU A 63 -16.84 5.13 1.93
C GLU A 63 -17.93 5.98 1.27
N GLU A 64 -18.91 5.35 0.62
CA GLU A 64 -20.12 6.01 0.13
C GLU A 64 -20.90 6.65 1.30
N ASP A 65 -21.05 5.93 2.43
CA ASP A 65 -21.61 6.47 3.67
C ASP A 65 -20.77 7.61 4.26
N GLN A 66 -19.44 7.53 4.18
CA GLN A 66 -18.52 8.58 4.68
C GLN A 66 -18.62 9.87 3.85
N GLU A 67 -18.70 9.75 2.52
CA GLU A 67 -18.88 10.87 1.60
C GLU A 67 -20.25 11.52 1.82
N LEU A 68 -21.32 10.73 1.89
CA LEU A 68 -22.67 11.22 2.19
C LEU A 68 -22.75 11.94 3.55
N LEU A 69 -22.14 11.37 4.61
CA LEU A 69 -22.06 12.02 5.91
C LEU A 69 -21.27 13.33 5.88
N GLN A 70 -20.21 13.40 5.07
CA GLN A 70 -19.42 14.62 4.91
C GLN A 70 -20.25 15.74 4.26
N GLU A 71 -21.01 15.43 3.20
CA GLU A 71 -21.96 16.38 2.58
C GLU A 71 -23.08 16.79 3.55
N GLU A 72 -23.70 15.83 4.25
CA GLU A 72 -24.78 16.13 5.19
C GLU A 72 -24.33 17.03 6.35
N VAL A 73 -23.08 16.88 6.82
CA VAL A 73 -22.44 17.76 7.82
C VAL A 73 -22.06 19.12 7.23
N GLU A 74 -21.68 19.19 5.95
CA GLU A 74 -21.44 20.46 5.28
C GLU A 74 -22.72 21.30 5.18
N TYR A 75 -23.86 20.68 4.84
CA TYR A 75 -25.17 21.34 4.76
C TYR A 75 -25.91 21.45 6.12
N PHE A 76 -25.35 20.94 7.22
CA PHE A 76 -25.99 20.97 8.53
C PHE A 76 -26.09 22.39 9.11
N ARG A 77 -27.31 22.94 9.13
CA ARG A 77 -27.63 24.25 9.74
C ARG A 77 -27.85 24.13 11.26
N GLY A 78 -26.77 23.87 12.00
CA GLY A 78 -26.74 23.87 13.47
C GLY A 78 -25.70 24.83 14.06
N ALA A 79 -25.31 24.61 15.32
CA ALA A 79 -24.24 25.37 15.94
C ALA A 79 -22.86 24.99 15.35
N GLU A 80 -22.01 25.98 15.07
CA GLU A 80 -20.68 25.76 14.45
C GLU A 80 -19.82 24.76 15.25
N HIS A 81 -19.87 24.79 16.59
CA HIS A 81 -19.13 23.85 17.43
C HIS A 81 -19.58 22.40 17.26
N ASP A 82 -20.88 22.17 17.04
CA ASP A 82 -21.45 20.84 16.88
C ASP A 82 -21.18 20.31 15.46
N ARG A 83 -21.25 21.19 14.45
CA ARG A 83 -20.83 20.90 13.07
C ARG A 83 -19.35 20.52 12.99
N GLU A 84 -18.46 21.28 13.63
CA GLU A 84 -17.02 21.00 13.60
C GLU A 84 -16.68 19.69 14.32
N ARG A 85 -17.36 19.37 15.43
CA ARG A 85 -17.23 18.05 16.11
C ARG A 85 -17.62 16.88 15.22
N LEU A 86 -18.74 16.97 14.50
CA LEU A 86 -19.16 15.93 13.56
C LEU A 86 -18.15 15.80 12.42
N ARG A 87 -17.69 16.93 11.87
CA ARG A 87 -16.69 16.98 10.81
C ARG A 87 -15.36 16.33 11.23
N GLU A 88 -14.86 16.62 12.42
CA GLU A 88 -13.67 15.97 12.98
C GLU A 88 -13.88 14.45 13.12
N GLY A 89 -15.06 14.01 13.58
CA GLY A 89 -15.41 12.60 13.69
C GLY A 89 -15.46 11.89 12.33
N VAL A 90 -16.10 12.49 11.32
CA VAL A 90 -16.16 11.95 9.95
C VAL A 90 -14.76 11.90 9.31
N GLU A 91 -13.95 12.95 9.46
CA GLU A 91 -12.57 12.97 8.94
C GLU A 91 -11.69 11.90 9.63
N LYS A 92 -11.90 11.67 10.92
CA LYS A 92 -11.23 10.59 11.66
C LYS A 92 -11.62 9.22 11.12
N VAL A 93 -12.92 8.96 10.91
CA VAL A 93 -13.40 7.67 10.37
C VAL A 93 -12.91 7.46 8.93
N GLY A 94 -12.88 8.49 8.08
CA GLY A 94 -12.27 8.42 6.74
C GLY A 94 -10.78 8.06 6.77
N LYS A 95 -10.00 8.59 7.72
CA LYS A 95 -8.60 8.17 7.94
C LYS A 95 -8.49 6.71 8.40
N GLU A 96 -9.43 6.23 9.23
CA GLU A 96 -9.48 4.84 9.65
C GLU A 96 -9.84 3.90 8.49
N LEU A 97 -10.80 4.24 7.62
CA LEU A 97 -11.13 3.51 6.40
C LEU A 97 -9.94 3.45 5.41
N ALA A 98 -9.25 4.57 5.21
CA ALA A 98 -8.03 4.61 4.40
C ALA A 98 -6.91 3.69 4.97
N SER A 99 -6.79 3.62 6.30
CA SER A 99 -5.90 2.66 6.96
C SER A 99 -6.36 1.21 6.75
N CYS A 100 -7.66 0.94 6.84
CA CYS A 100 -8.26 -0.37 6.56
C CYS A 100 -8.01 -0.84 5.12
N ARG A 101 -8.02 0.04 4.12
CA ARG A 101 -7.60 -0.30 2.75
C ARG A 101 -6.15 -0.78 2.68
N LEU A 102 -5.25 -0.16 3.44
CA LEU A 102 -3.83 -0.53 3.46
C LEU A 102 -3.58 -1.84 4.22
N SER A 103 -4.29 -2.09 5.33
CA SER A 103 -4.23 -3.39 6.02
C SER A 103 -4.88 -4.49 5.19
N PHE A 104 -6.02 -4.25 4.53
CA PHE A 104 -6.66 -5.20 3.62
C PHE A 104 -5.73 -5.66 2.50
N ARG A 105 -5.01 -4.74 1.83
CA ARG A 105 -4.03 -5.12 0.79
C ARG A 105 -2.93 -6.04 1.34
N LYS A 106 -2.46 -5.80 2.57
CA LYS A 106 -1.47 -6.66 3.24
C LYS A 106 -2.07 -8.01 3.65
N ALA A 107 -3.28 -8.02 4.21
CA ALA A 107 -4.02 -9.22 4.59
C ALA A 107 -4.29 -10.12 3.39
N ARG A 108 -4.74 -9.55 2.27
CA ARG A 108 -4.94 -10.26 1.00
C ARG A 108 -3.62 -10.90 0.53
N LEU A 109 -2.51 -10.15 0.51
CA LEU A 109 -1.20 -10.72 0.16
C LEU A 109 -0.76 -11.84 1.12
N SER A 110 -1.02 -11.72 2.42
CA SER A 110 -0.78 -12.78 3.42
C SER A 110 -1.57 -14.04 3.08
N ALA A 111 -2.88 -13.91 2.83
CA ALA A 111 -3.76 -15.02 2.46
C ALA A 111 -3.31 -15.70 1.15
N LYS A 112 -3.00 -14.93 0.08
CA LYS A 112 -2.47 -15.49 -1.18
C LYS A 112 -1.16 -16.25 -0.96
N ASN A 113 -0.23 -15.70 -0.16
CA ASN A 113 1.03 -16.36 0.15
C ASN A 113 0.81 -17.68 0.92
N SER A 114 -0.13 -17.70 1.87
CA SER A 114 -0.46 -18.92 2.63
C SER A 114 -1.13 -19.99 1.75
N LEU A 115 -1.97 -19.60 0.78
CA LEU A 115 -2.60 -20.49 -0.20
C LEU A 115 -1.52 -21.13 -1.09
N VAL A 116 -0.64 -20.32 -1.67
CA VAL A 116 0.48 -20.80 -2.50
C VAL A 116 1.42 -21.70 -1.70
N GLN A 117 1.66 -21.40 -0.43
CA GLN A 117 2.46 -22.25 0.46
C GLN A 117 1.79 -23.61 0.69
N ALA A 118 0.48 -23.65 0.95
CA ALA A 118 -0.27 -24.91 1.13
C ALA A 118 -0.25 -25.77 -0.15
N GLN A 119 -0.56 -25.18 -1.31
CA GLN A 119 -0.50 -25.87 -2.60
C GLN A 119 0.91 -26.41 -2.92
N ARG A 120 1.97 -25.70 -2.50
CA ARG A 120 3.34 -26.19 -2.65
C ARG A 120 3.62 -27.40 -1.77
N LEU A 121 3.20 -27.38 -0.51
CA LEU A 121 3.33 -28.51 0.41
C LEU A 121 2.56 -29.75 -0.10
N GLU A 122 1.36 -29.57 -0.67
CA GLU A 122 0.61 -30.64 -1.32
C GLU A 122 1.39 -31.28 -2.48
N ARG A 123 1.96 -30.46 -3.38
CA ARG A 123 2.80 -30.95 -4.49
C ARG A 123 4.01 -31.73 -3.98
N GLU A 124 4.69 -31.23 -2.95
CA GLU A 124 5.84 -31.89 -2.33
C GLU A 124 5.44 -33.23 -1.65
N LEU A 125 4.28 -33.30 -0.99
CA LEU A 125 3.74 -34.54 -0.42
C LEU A 125 3.35 -35.56 -1.51
N LEU A 126 2.72 -35.12 -2.61
CA LEU A 126 2.38 -35.99 -3.74
C LEU A 126 3.66 -36.59 -4.36
N VAL A 127 4.67 -35.77 -4.68
CA VAL A 127 5.96 -36.24 -5.21
C VAL A 127 6.66 -37.20 -4.25
N ARG A 128 6.59 -36.96 -2.94
CA ARG A 128 7.10 -37.88 -1.92
C ARG A 128 6.37 -39.22 -1.93
N SER A 129 5.05 -39.23 -2.12
CA SER A 129 4.27 -40.48 -2.18
C SER A 129 4.61 -41.33 -3.42
N TYR A 130 4.83 -40.69 -4.58
CA TYR A 130 5.26 -41.37 -5.81
C TYR A 130 6.68 -41.94 -5.69
N SER A 131 7.63 -41.19 -5.14
CA SER A 131 9.02 -41.65 -4.99
C SER A 131 9.17 -42.80 -3.98
N LEU A 132 8.37 -42.80 -2.90
CA LEU A 132 8.30 -43.96 -1.99
C LEU A 132 7.75 -45.21 -2.69
N SER A 133 6.70 -45.04 -3.50
CA SER A 133 6.07 -46.15 -4.24
C SER A 133 6.99 -46.70 -5.33
N ALA A 134 7.72 -45.84 -6.06
CA ALA A 134 8.69 -46.26 -7.07
C ALA A 134 9.90 -47.01 -6.47
N SER A 135 10.29 -46.69 -5.24
CA SER A 135 11.39 -47.36 -4.53
C SER A 135 11.03 -48.79 -4.06
N GLY A 136 9.75 -49.18 -4.11
CA GLY A 136 9.30 -50.53 -3.79
C GLY A 136 9.46 -51.56 -4.91
N THR A 137 9.87 -51.14 -6.12
CA THR A 137 9.82 -51.98 -7.33
C THR A 137 11.20 -52.46 -7.82
N SER A 138 12.27 -52.31 -7.03
CA SER A 138 13.56 -52.97 -7.30
C SER A 138 13.65 -54.30 -6.54
N SER A 139 13.51 -55.41 -7.29
CA SER A 139 13.52 -56.80 -6.81
C SER A 139 14.84 -57.25 -6.16
N PRO A 140 14.78 -58.27 -5.29
CA PRO A 140 15.53 -59.48 -5.64
C PRO A 140 14.79 -60.82 -5.36
N LEU A 141 14.71 -61.66 -6.41
CA LEU A 141 14.58 -63.14 -6.44
C LEU A 141 13.40 -63.85 -5.71
N PRO A 142 12.99 -65.07 -6.15
CA PRO A 142 11.94 -65.84 -5.51
C PRO A 142 12.52 -66.73 -4.38
N GLY A 143 11.95 -66.64 -3.18
CA GLY A 143 12.45 -67.37 -2.01
C GLY A 143 11.48 -67.35 -0.82
N ASP A 144 10.39 -68.12 -0.96
CA ASP A 144 9.49 -68.59 0.10
C ASP A 144 8.62 -67.59 0.92
N GLU A 145 7.59 -68.16 1.55
CA GLU A 145 6.65 -67.58 2.54
C GLU A 145 5.75 -66.37 2.19
N LYS A 146 4.60 -66.73 1.59
CA LYS A 146 3.24 -66.41 2.11
C LYS A 146 2.79 -64.93 2.29
N PRO A 147 2.07 -64.36 1.30
CA PRO A 147 1.29 -63.12 1.50
C PRO A 147 -0.13 -63.39 2.05
N PRO A 148 -0.69 -62.50 2.90
CA PRO A 148 -2.13 -62.47 3.20
C PRO A 148 -2.91 -61.84 2.04
N ALA A 149 -4.19 -62.22 1.90
CA ALA A 149 -4.97 -61.98 0.70
C ALA A 149 -5.44 -60.52 0.52
N ILE A 150 -5.35 -60.03 -0.72
CA ILE A 150 -6.32 -59.06 -1.28
C ILE A 150 -6.84 -59.63 -2.60
N SER A 151 -8.10 -60.04 -2.59
CA SER A 151 -8.77 -60.73 -3.69
C SER A 151 -8.99 -59.83 -4.91
N ARG A 152 -8.52 -60.24 -6.09
CA ARG A 152 -9.14 -59.85 -7.37
C ARG A 152 -9.32 -61.06 -8.28
N THR A 153 -10.58 -61.41 -8.49
CA THR A 153 -11.01 -62.55 -9.28
C THR A 153 -10.92 -62.25 -10.78
N VAL A 154 -10.13 -63.03 -11.52
CA VAL A 154 -10.33 -63.21 -12.96
C VAL A 154 -10.42 -64.70 -13.25
N ARG A 155 -11.62 -65.16 -13.61
CA ARG A 155 -11.82 -66.48 -14.21
C ARG A 155 -11.24 -66.46 -15.62
N GLN A 156 -10.31 -67.35 -15.92
CA GLN A 156 -10.11 -67.82 -17.29
C GLN A 156 -10.11 -69.35 -17.31
N HIS A 157 -11.13 -69.91 -17.93
CA HIS A 157 -11.09 -71.28 -18.43
C HIS A 157 -10.15 -71.30 -19.64
N HIS A 158 -9.17 -72.20 -19.64
CA HIS A 158 -8.74 -72.79 -20.91
C HIS A 158 -8.45 -74.28 -20.78
N ASN A 159 -8.78 -74.99 -21.85
CA ASN A 159 -9.11 -76.39 -21.92
C ASN A 159 -7.98 -77.38 -21.61
N GLN A 160 -8.44 -78.54 -21.14
CA GLN A 160 -7.88 -79.86 -21.45
C GLN A 160 -7.45 -79.95 -22.93
N GLN A 161 -6.22 -80.41 -23.19
CA GLN A 161 -5.94 -81.10 -24.44
C GLN A 161 -4.89 -82.20 -24.26
N TYR A 162 -5.29 -83.25 -23.53
CA TYR A 162 -4.73 -84.58 -23.80
C TYR A 162 -5.23 -85.02 -25.18
N GLN A 163 -4.33 -85.26 -26.14
CA GLN A 163 -4.23 -86.58 -26.78
C GLN A 163 -3.10 -86.69 -27.83
N HIS A 164 -2.46 -87.87 -27.80
CA HIS A 164 -1.80 -88.57 -28.90
C HIS A 164 -0.60 -87.93 -29.63
N GLN A 165 0.60 -88.41 -29.24
CA GLN A 165 1.48 -89.11 -30.19
C GLN A 165 2.42 -90.08 -29.47
N SER A 166 2.02 -91.36 -29.45
CA SER A 166 2.83 -92.47 -28.93
C SER A 166 3.68 -93.02 -30.08
N GLY A 167 5.02 -93.07 -29.93
CA GLY A 167 5.87 -93.75 -30.91
C GLY A 167 7.27 -93.19 -31.17
N LEU A 168 7.73 -92.17 -30.44
CA LEU A 168 9.09 -91.61 -30.56
C LEU A 168 9.79 -91.63 -29.20
N THR A 169 11.11 -91.86 -29.23
CA THR A 169 11.98 -91.93 -28.06
C THR A 169 11.97 -90.62 -27.26
N GLU A 170 12.10 -90.71 -25.93
CA GLU A 170 12.04 -89.58 -25.00
C GLU A 170 12.98 -88.43 -25.40
N ASP A 171 14.21 -88.75 -25.83
CA ASP A 171 15.22 -87.79 -26.29
C ASP A 171 14.77 -86.99 -27.53
N ASP A 172 14.19 -87.65 -28.54
CA ASP A 172 13.68 -86.98 -29.74
C ASP A 172 12.50 -86.08 -29.38
N GLN A 173 11.58 -86.56 -28.54
CA GLN A 173 10.42 -85.79 -28.11
C GLN A 173 10.81 -84.55 -27.28
N GLN A 174 11.85 -84.66 -26.45
CA GLN A 174 12.43 -83.53 -25.73
C GLN A 174 13.15 -82.56 -26.68
N MET A 175 13.84 -83.05 -27.72
CA MET A 175 14.53 -82.24 -28.72
C MET A 175 13.55 -81.47 -29.62
N VAL A 176 12.53 -82.10 -30.22
CA VAL A 176 11.48 -81.35 -30.96
C VAL A 176 10.64 -80.45 -30.03
N GLY A 177 10.44 -80.86 -28.78
CA GLY A 177 9.82 -80.02 -27.75
C GLY A 177 10.61 -78.73 -27.52
N THR A 178 11.95 -78.82 -27.36
CA THR A 178 12.81 -77.63 -27.22
C THR A 178 12.83 -76.75 -28.47
N SER A 179 12.90 -77.33 -29.69
CA SER A 179 12.83 -76.55 -30.93
C SER A 179 11.48 -75.84 -31.12
N SER A 180 10.38 -76.50 -30.75
CA SER A 180 9.04 -75.90 -30.73
C SER A 180 8.96 -74.76 -29.71
N ASN A 181 9.49 -74.97 -28.49
CA ASN A 181 9.53 -73.95 -27.45
C ASN A 181 10.36 -72.73 -27.89
N VAL A 182 11.55 -72.91 -28.46
CA VAL A 182 12.37 -71.81 -29.02
C VAL A 182 11.62 -71.08 -30.14
N THR A 183 10.95 -71.80 -31.04
CA THR A 183 10.14 -71.19 -32.12
C THR A 183 8.96 -70.38 -31.56
N SER A 184 8.31 -70.89 -30.50
CA SER A 184 7.21 -70.20 -29.82
C SER A 184 7.69 -68.96 -29.04
N ALA A 185 8.87 -69.03 -28.43
CA ALA A 185 9.50 -67.91 -27.73
C ALA A 185 9.90 -66.82 -28.73
N LEU A 186 10.48 -67.19 -29.89
CA LEU A 186 10.90 -66.24 -30.91
C LEU A 186 9.70 -65.54 -31.58
N ARG A 187 8.60 -66.27 -31.83
CA ARG A 187 7.31 -65.66 -32.18
C ARG A 187 6.83 -64.70 -31.10
N ARG A 188 6.81 -65.12 -29.83
CA ARG A 188 6.36 -64.28 -28.72
C ARG A 188 7.20 -63.01 -28.55
N THR A 189 8.52 -63.08 -28.78
CA THR A 189 9.39 -61.89 -28.79
C THR A 189 9.13 -61.02 -30.00
N HIS A 190 8.84 -61.59 -31.17
CA HIS A 190 8.46 -60.82 -32.35
C HIS A 190 7.12 -60.07 -32.12
N ASP A 191 6.12 -60.76 -31.57
CA ASP A 191 4.82 -60.17 -31.26
C ASP A 191 4.94 -59.07 -30.18
N LEU A 192 5.82 -59.24 -29.19
CA LEU A 192 6.18 -58.19 -28.24
C LEU A 192 6.91 -57.01 -28.90
N ILE A 193 7.92 -57.26 -29.75
CA ILE A 193 8.65 -56.19 -30.45
C ILE A 193 7.73 -55.39 -31.38
N ALA A 194 6.76 -56.05 -32.03
CA ALA A 194 5.74 -55.37 -32.83
C ALA A 194 4.83 -54.48 -31.95
N ALA A 195 4.35 -54.98 -30.81
CA ALA A 195 3.55 -54.19 -29.86
C ALA A 195 4.35 -53.04 -29.21
N GLU A 196 5.64 -53.24 -28.95
CA GLU A 196 6.54 -52.20 -28.43
C GLU A 196 6.85 -51.14 -29.49
N LEU A 197 6.90 -51.50 -30.78
CA LEU A 197 7.05 -50.57 -31.90
C LEU A 197 5.81 -49.66 -32.05
N GLU A 198 4.60 -50.24 -32.09
CA GLU A 198 3.35 -49.45 -32.11
C GLU A 198 3.25 -48.52 -30.90
N ARG A 199 3.68 -48.99 -29.72
CA ARG A 199 3.75 -48.18 -28.50
C ARG A 199 4.84 -47.08 -28.58
N SER A 200 5.95 -47.36 -29.23
CA SER A 200 7.06 -46.42 -29.41
C SER A 200 6.70 -45.30 -30.39
N GLU A 201 5.92 -45.57 -31.44
CA GLU A 201 5.41 -44.54 -32.35
C GLU A 201 4.48 -43.57 -31.60
N TYR A 202 3.57 -44.08 -30.77
CA TYR A 202 2.69 -43.25 -29.93
C TYR A 202 3.48 -42.42 -28.91
N ALA A 203 4.51 -42.99 -28.29
CA ALA A 203 5.42 -42.28 -27.39
C ALA A 203 6.22 -41.19 -28.11
N HIS A 204 6.69 -41.46 -29.34
CA HIS A 204 7.36 -40.47 -30.18
C HIS A 204 6.43 -39.31 -30.56
N GLN A 205 5.19 -39.62 -30.93
CA GLN A 205 4.18 -38.62 -31.29
C GLN A 205 3.81 -37.74 -30.08
N THR A 206 3.68 -38.34 -28.90
CA THR A 206 3.50 -37.62 -27.63
C THR A 206 4.71 -36.72 -27.30
N LEU A 207 5.93 -37.21 -27.52
CA LEU A 207 7.14 -36.41 -27.31
C LEU A 207 7.24 -35.23 -28.29
N THR A 208 6.94 -35.42 -29.57
CA THR A 208 6.94 -34.32 -30.55
C THR A 208 5.84 -33.30 -30.26
N GLU A 209 4.64 -33.74 -29.85
CA GLU A 209 3.56 -32.86 -29.40
C GLU A 209 3.95 -32.07 -28.15
N SER A 210 4.52 -32.72 -27.14
CA SER A 210 5.02 -32.04 -25.93
C SER A 210 6.14 -31.03 -26.23
N SER A 211 7.03 -31.34 -27.18
CA SER A 211 8.07 -30.43 -27.64
C SER A 211 7.51 -29.24 -28.43
N ALA A 212 6.41 -29.44 -29.18
CA ALA A 212 5.70 -28.36 -29.86
C ALA A 212 4.99 -27.45 -28.84
N ALA A 213 4.33 -28.03 -27.84
CA ALA A 213 3.71 -27.28 -26.74
C ALA A 213 4.73 -26.47 -25.94
N LEU A 214 5.91 -27.05 -25.62
CA LEU A 214 7.01 -26.33 -24.98
C LEU A 214 7.53 -25.16 -25.84
N LYS A 215 7.60 -25.33 -27.16
CA LYS A 215 8.00 -24.26 -28.09
C LYS A 215 6.95 -23.15 -28.12
N GLN A 216 5.67 -23.49 -28.23
CA GLN A 216 4.57 -22.52 -28.18
C GLN A 216 4.54 -21.76 -26.84
N LEU A 217 4.83 -22.45 -25.73
CA LEU A 217 4.93 -21.83 -24.42
C LEU A 217 6.11 -20.84 -24.37
N ASN A 218 7.30 -21.22 -24.83
CA ASN A 218 8.46 -20.33 -24.94
C ASN A 218 8.17 -19.09 -25.81
N GLU A 219 7.47 -19.28 -26.92
CA GLU A 219 7.07 -18.20 -27.83
C GLU A 219 6.06 -17.25 -27.16
N SER A 220 5.09 -17.78 -26.40
CA SER A 220 4.18 -16.97 -25.58
C SER A 220 4.88 -16.21 -24.44
N TYR A 221 5.91 -16.80 -23.80
CA TYR A 221 6.73 -16.09 -22.80
C TYR A 221 7.57 -14.98 -23.44
N THR A 222 8.03 -15.17 -24.68
CA THR A 222 8.79 -14.16 -25.43
C THR A 222 7.90 -12.98 -25.84
N ASP A 223 6.66 -13.26 -26.29
CA ASP A 223 5.65 -12.24 -26.59
C ASP A 223 5.23 -11.46 -25.33
N LEU A 224 5.02 -12.17 -24.21
CA LEU A 224 4.76 -11.55 -22.90
C LEU A 224 5.92 -10.67 -22.42
N ASP A 225 7.18 -11.07 -22.61
CA ASP A 225 8.33 -10.22 -22.28
C ASP A 225 8.39 -8.97 -23.19
N GLY A 226 8.00 -9.10 -24.47
CA GLY A 226 7.82 -7.96 -25.38
C GLY A 226 6.69 -7.00 -24.95
N MET A 227 5.55 -7.53 -24.50
CA MET A 227 4.45 -6.73 -23.93
C MET A 227 4.83 -6.08 -22.60
N LEU A 228 5.57 -6.77 -21.74
CA LEU A 228 6.08 -6.23 -20.49
C LEU A 228 7.17 -5.18 -20.72
N ALA A 229 8.04 -5.36 -21.72
CA ALA A 229 9.05 -4.39 -22.11
C ALA A 229 8.42 -3.10 -22.65
N SER A 230 7.44 -3.21 -23.56
CA SER A 230 6.70 -2.05 -24.09
C SER A 230 5.84 -1.37 -23.03
N SER A 231 5.19 -2.13 -22.13
CA SER A 231 4.50 -1.57 -20.97
C SER A 231 5.47 -0.83 -20.03
N LYS A 232 6.65 -1.39 -19.77
CA LYS A 232 7.70 -0.73 -18.96
C LYS A 232 8.27 0.51 -19.63
N ASP A 233 8.35 0.56 -20.96
CA ASP A 233 8.79 1.74 -21.70
C ASP A 233 7.71 2.84 -21.72
N LEU A 234 6.43 2.47 -21.85
CA LEU A 234 5.29 3.39 -21.68
C LEU A 234 5.19 3.93 -20.24
N LEU A 235 5.36 3.08 -19.22
CA LEU A 235 5.44 3.51 -17.83
C LEU A 235 6.70 4.35 -17.57
N GLY A 236 7.83 4.01 -18.19
CA GLY A 236 9.09 4.75 -18.11
C GLY A 236 8.98 6.15 -18.72
N THR A 237 8.32 6.29 -19.87
CA THR A 237 8.05 7.57 -20.52
C THR A 237 7.02 8.39 -19.75
N LEU A 238 5.95 7.79 -19.21
CA LEU A 238 5.02 8.49 -18.30
C LEU A 238 5.73 9.00 -17.04
N VAL A 239 6.47 8.14 -16.34
CA VAL A 239 7.20 8.50 -15.11
C VAL A 239 8.30 9.52 -15.39
N ARG A 240 8.96 9.46 -16.56
CA ARG A 240 9.92 10.50 -17.00
C ARG A 240 9.22 11.83 -17.26
N SER A 241 8.08 11.82 -17.95
CA SER A 241 7.28 13.01 -18.26
C SER A 241 6.75 13.69 -17.00
N GLN A 242 6.13 12.92 -16.09
CA GLN A 242 5.62 13.44 -14.82
C GLN A 242 6.76 13.94 -13.90
N LYS A 243 7.96 13.36 -14.00
CA LYS A 243 9.16 13.88 -13.32
C LYS A 243 9.61 15.24 -13.85
N SER A 244 9.53 15.51 -15.16
CA SER A 244 9.87 16.83 -15.69
C SER A 244 8.89 17.91 -15.22
N ASP A 245 7.60 17.58 -15.13
CA ASP A 245 6.57 18.50 -14.62
C ASP A 245 6.82 18.86 -13.15
N THR A 246 7.11 17.84 -12.32
CA THR A 246 7.52 18.03 -10.91
C THR A 246 8.76 18.91 -10.79
N TRP A 247 9.75 18.77 -11.70
CA TRP A 247 10.96 19.61 -11.71
C TRP A 247 10.67 21.07 -12.07
N TYR A 248 9.74 21.33 -13.00
CA TYR A 248 9.35 22.68 -13.35
C TYR A 248 8.63 23.37 -12.18
N LEU A 249 7.69 22.67 -11.55
CA LEU A 249 6.92 23.18 -10.41
C LEU A 249 7.84 23.40 -9.18
N GLN A 250 8.80 22.50 -8.94
CA GLN A 250 9.81 22.65 -7.90
C GLN A 250 10.72 23.87 -8.14
N THR A 251 11.24 24.06 -9.36
CA THR A 251 12.11 25.23 -9.67
C THR A 251 11.35 26.55 -9.59
N ALA A 252 10.08 26.59 -10.02
CA ALA A 252 9.20 27.73 -9.83
C ALA A 252 8.96 28.06 -8.34
N MET A 253 8.72 27.05 -7.49
CA MET A 253 8.59 27.24 -6.04
C MET A 253 9.86 27.83 -5.42
N TYR A 254 11.05 27.34 -5.80
CA TYR A 254 12.32 27.90 -5.30
C TYR A 254 12.53 29.36 -5.76
N MET A 255 12.21 29.70 -7.01
CA MET A 255 12.27 31.09 -7.48
C MET A 255 11.29 32.01 -6.74
N LEU A 256 10.08 31.53 -6.44
CA LEU A 256 9.10 32.25 -5.62
C LEU A 256 9.63 32.44 -4.18
N MET A 257 10.18 31.39 -3.56
CA MET A 257 10.76 31.50 -2.21
C MET A 257 11.96 32.45 -2.16
N VAL A 258 12.86 32.41 -3.15
CA VAL A 258 14.02 33.31 -3.22
C VAL A 258 13.58 34.77 -3.42
N THR A 259 12.62 35.03 -4.32
CA THR A 259 12.11 36.40 -4.55
C THR A 259 11.27 36.91 -3.37
N GLY A 260 10.49 36.04 -2.72
CA GLY A 260 9.76 36.32 -1.48
C GLY A 260 10.70 36.62 -0.31
N ALA A 261 11.72 35.80 -0.10
CA ALA A 261 12.76 36.02 0.91
C ALA A 261 13.55 37.30 0.65
N TRP A 262 13.86 37.61 -0.61
CA TRP A 262 14.48 38.88 -1.01
C TRP A 262 13.57 40.08 -0.72
N LEU A 263 12.27 39.96 -0.99
CA LEU A 263 11.29 41.00 -0.64
C LEU A 263 11.17 41.17 0.88
N VAL A 264 11.13 40.10 1.68
CA VAL A 264 11.14 40.18 3.14
C VAL A 264 12.42 40.83 3.65
N PHE A 265 13.59 40.41 3.15
CA PHE A 265 14.89 40.99 3.47
C PHE A 265 14.93 42.50 3.15
N ARG A 266 14.46 42.89 1.97
CA ARG A 266 14.46 44.29 1.51
C ARG A 266 13.39 45.16 2.16
N ARG A 267 12.23 44.60 2.52
CA ARG A 267 11.05 45.36 3.00
C ARG A 267 10.96 45.40 4.52
N ILE A 268 11.16 44.26 5.18
CA ILE A 268 10.99 44.09 6.64
C ILE A 268 12.33 44.26 7.36
N LEU A 269 13.44 43.79 6.78
CA LEU A 269 14.76 43.87 7.42
C LEU A 269 15.48 45.22 7.25
N TYR A 270 15.07 46.06 6.30
CA TYR A 270 15.71 47.39 6.11
C TYR A 270 14.94 48.56 6.71
N GLY A 271 13.60 48.53 6.74
CA GLY A 271 12.79 49.60 7.31
C GLY A 271 12.53 49.40 8.82
N PRO A 272 11.63 48.47 9.19
CA PRO A 272 11.32 48.16 10.59
C PRO A 272 12.54 47.84 11.45
N LEU A 273 13.54 47.12 10.90
CA LEU A 273 14.74 46.77 11.67
C LEU A 273 15.63 47.97 11.99
N TRP A 274 15.71 48.98 11.11
CA TRP A 274 16.41 50.23 11.43
C TRP A 274 15.69 51.00 12.54
N TRP A 275 14.36 50.93 12.57
CA TRP A 275 13.57 51.44 13.70
C TRP A 275 13.85 50.63 14.97
N LEU A 276 13.92 49.29 14.88
CA LEU A 276 14.21 48.38 16.00
C LEU A 276 15.64 48.50 16.54
N VAL A 277 16.61 48.99 15.74
CA VAL A 277 17.96 49.36 16.22
C VAL A 277 17.99 50.80 16.76
N TRP A 278 17.28 51.74 16.12
CA TRP A 278 17.25 53.15 16.55
C TRP A 278 16.49 53.36 17.87
N LEU A 279 15.41 52.62 18.10
CA LEU A 279 14.56 52.71 19.29
C LEU A 279 15.32 52.34 20.60
N PRO A 280 16.02 51.20 20.73
CA PRO A 280 16.82 50.90 21.93
C PRO A 280 18.03 51.82 22.08
N VAL A 281 18.68 52.24 20.99
CA VAL A 281 19.77 53.25 21.05
C VAL A 281 19.23 54.57 21.61
N ARG A 282 18.05 55.03 21.15
CA ARG A 282 17.41 56.25 21.65
C ARG A 282 16.87 56.10 23.08
N ILE A 283 16.44 54.91 23.50
CA ILE A 283 16.13 54.63 24.91
C ILE A 283 17.41 54.71 25.76
N LEU A 284 18.50 54.06 25.36
CA LEU A 284 19.77 54.07 26.11
C LEU A 284 20.33 55.50 26.26
N PHE A 285 20.38 56.27 25.18
CA PHE A 285 20.81 57.67 25.23
C PHE A 285 19.80 58.60 25.93
N GLY A 286 18.50 58.27 25.94
CA GLY A 286 17.46 59.08 26.59
C GLY A 286 17.27 58.80 28.09
N THR A 287 17.50 57.56 28.53
CA THR A 287 17.35 57.13 29.93
C THR A 287 18.66 57.26 30.72
N GLY A 288 19.81 57.12 30.06
CA GLY A 288 21.13 57.23 30.68
C GLY A 288 21.43 58.58 31.34
N VAL A 289 20.73 59.65 30.95
CA VAL A 289 20.94 61.01 31.49
C VAL A 289 20.07 61.30 32.74
N LYS A 290 19.05 60.49 33.06
CA LYS A 290 18.10 60.78 34.16
C LYS A 290 18.19 59.90 35.39
N VAL A 291 19.07 58.89 35.42
CA VAL A 291 19.20 57.96 36.57
C VAL A 291 20.50 58.17 37.38
N GLY A 292 21.44 58.99 36.89
CA GLY A 292 22.73 59.24 37.56
C GLY A 292 22.76 60.36 38.61
N GLY A 293 21.60 60.81 39.13
CA GLY A 293 21.48 62.10 39.85
C GLY A 293 20.89 62.08 41.26
N ALA A 294 20.80 60.92 41.94
CA ALA A 294 19.98 60.80 43.15
C ALA A 294 20.53 59.91 44.30
N VAL A 295 21.86 59.78 44.47
CA VAL A 295 22.44 59.34 45.76
C VAL A 295 23.78 60.05 46.02
N MET A 296 23.73 61.18 46.74
CA MET A 296 24.81 61.56 47.66
C MET A 296 24.29 62.45 48.79
N GLN A 297 24.70 62.05 50.00
CA GLN A 297 24.73 62.75 51.30
C GLN A 297 24.73 64.30 51.21
N GLY A 298 24.12 65.06 52.13
CA GLY A 298 23.50 64.72 53.40
C GLY A 298 24.27 65.28 54.62
N GLN A 299 23.81 66.40 55.20
CA GLN A 299 23.81 66.71 56.64
C GLN A 299 23.06 68.05 56.91
N PRO A 300 22.64 68.35 58.16
CA PRO A 300 21.60 69.34 58.44
C PRO A 300 22.16 70.73 58.84
N VAL A 301 21.27 71.74 58.92
CA VAL A 301 21.22 72.72 60.03
C VAL A 301 19.90 73.54 59.97
N ALA A 302 19.38 73.84 61.16
CA ALA A 302 18.35 74.80 61.63
C ALA A 302 17.58 75.75 60.68
N GLY A 303 16.39 76.16 61.16
CA GLY A 303 15.55 77.24 60.61
C GLY A 303 14.17 76.72 60.22
N GLU A 304 13.23 76.52 61.16
CA GLU A 304 12.38 77.54 61.81
C GLU A 304 11.08 77.83 61.02
N SER A 305 9.95 77.80 61.74
CA SER A 305 8.62 78.38 61.44
C SER A 305 8.22 78.56 59.95
N GLY A 306 7.22 77.88 59.41
CA GLY A 306 5.92 77.61 60.01
C GLY A 306 4.80 78.21 59.14
N LYS A 307 3.54 77.93 59.52
CA LYS A 307 2.29 78.39 58.87
C LYS A 307 1.85 77.63 57.60
N VAL A 308 0.63 77.10 57.72
CA VAL A 308 -0.21 76.53 56.66
C VAL A 308 -0.95 77.67 55.95
N ASP A 309 -1.11 77.61 54.62
CA ASP A 309 -2.29 78.19 53.99
C ASP A 309 -2.66 77.50 52.66
N VAL A 310 -3.92 77.68 52.26
CA VAL A 310 -4.58 77.12 51.08
C VAL A 310 -4.72 78.21 50.03
N GLY A 311 -4.48 77.95 48.74
CA GLY A 311 -4.59 79.02 47.74
C GLY A 311 -4.38 78.64 46.27
N GLN A 312 -5.51 78.40 45.62
CA GLN A 312 -5.87 78.52 44.20
C GLN A 312 -5.16 79.61 43.34
N GLU A 313 -5.17 79.36 42.02
CA GLU A 313 -5.03 80.29 40.88
C GLU A 313 -3.66 80.89 40.44
N ASN A 314 -3.18 80.37 39.30
CA ASN A 314 -3.05 81.07 38.01
C ASN A 314 -2.33 82.44 37.96
N GLN A 315 -1.07 82.47 37.49
CA GLN A 315 -0.55 83.64 36.75
C GLN A 315 0.64 83.36 35.81
N GLU A 316 0.49 83.86 34.58
CA GLU A 316 1.56 84.23 33.63
C GLU A 316 2.07 85.65 33.99
N ILE A 317 3.22 86.20 33.59
CA ILE A 317 4.17 85.93 32.49
C ILE A 317 5.58 86.35 32.95
N THR A 318 6.67 85.87 32.31
CA THR A 318 7.66 86.74 31.60
C THR A 318 8.91 85.97 31.13
N VAL A 319 9.30 86.27 29.88
CA VAL A 319 10.45 85.78 29.10
C VAL A 319 11.70 86.66 29.24
N ASP A 320 12.87 86.10 28.91
CA ASP A 320 14.00 86.89 28.40
C ASP A 320 14.81 86.08 27.35
N GLY A 321 15.40 86.76 26.36
CA GLY A 321 16.42 86.20 25.46
C GLY A 321 16.02 85.72 24.04
N LEU A 322 15.49 86.61 23.19
CA LEU A 322 15.60 86.48 21.70
C LEU A 322 16.98 87.03 21.23
N PRO A 323 17.47 86.83 19.97
CA PRO A 323 16.70 86.54 18.74
C PRO A 323 17.21 85.40 17.84
N GLY A 324 16.27 84.72 17.17
CA GLY A 324 16.54 83.91 15.98
C GLY A 324 16.64 84.77 14.71
N LYS A 325 17.21 84.20 13.65
CA LYS A 325 17.29 84.79 12.30
C LYS A 325 16.77 83.79 11.26
N ASP A 326 16.24 84.32 10.17
CA ASP A 326 16.08 83.68 8.86
C ASP A 326 14.91 82.68 8.67
N LEU A 327 13.72 83.26 8.47
CA LEU A 327 12.61 82.79 7.62
C LEU A 327 13.07 82.66 6.13
N PRO A 328 12.43 81.86 5.23
CA PRO A 328 10.98 81.95 4.98
C PRO A 328 10.19 80.70 4.49
N THR A 329 8.91 80.71 4.88
CA THR A 329 7.68 80.43 4.12
C THR A 329 7.72 79.66 2.77
N ALA A 330 6.96 78.56 2.69
CA ALA A 330 6.41 78.03 1.44
C ALA A 330 4.88 78.18 1.43
N LYS A 331 4.31 78.60 0.28
CA LYS A 331 2.89 78.96 0.14
C LYS A 331 1.99 77.72 0.01
N VAL A 332 0.86 77.71 0.71
CA VAL A 332 -0.28 76.85 0.37
C VAL A 332 -1.16 77.63 -0.61
N ILE A 333 -1.36 77.11 -1.81
CA ILE A 333 -2.36 77.62 -2.76
C ILE A 333 -3.57 76.70 -2.65
N LEU A 334 -4.65 77.24 -2.08
CA LEU A 334 -6.00 76.73 -2.29
C LEU A 334 -6.51 77.32 -3.59
N GLU A 335 -6.90 76.49 -4.55
CA GLU A 335 -7.61 76.93 -5.74
C GLU A 335 -9.06 76.44 -5.64
N GLU A 336 -9.97 77.38 -5.38
CA GLU A 336 -11.41 77.13 -5.32
C GLU A 336 -12.01 77.04 -6.72
N ARG A 337 -13.11 76.27 -6.83
CA ARG A 337 -13.90 76.09 -8.05
C ARG A 337 -15.19 76.91 -7.97
N PRO A 338 -15.42 77.82 -8.93
CA PRO A 338 -16.73 77.95 -9.59
C PRO A 338 -16.56 77.75 -11.12
N ARG A 339 -17.39 76.98 -11.83
CA ARG A 339 -18.82 77.18 -12.15
C ARG A 339 -19.09 78.21 -13.27
N ASP A 340 -19.62 77.65 -14.35
CA ASP A 340 -20.77 78.11 -15.15
C ASP A 340 -20.57 79.16 -16.29
N GLU A 341 -21.27 78.88 -17.41
CA GLU A 341 -21.68 79.76 -18.53
C GLU A 341 -20.57 80.36 -19.43
N LEU A 342 -20.39 79.94 -20.69
CA LEU A 342 -21.37 79.87 -21.80
C LEU A 342 -20.91 78.93 -22.94
#